data_AF-A0A2S3U6A9-F1
#
_entry.id   AF-A0A2S3U6A9-F1
#
_cell.length_a   1.000
_cell.length_b   1.000
_cell.length_c   1.000
_cell.angle_alpha   90.00
_cell.angle_beta   90.00
_cell.angle_gamma   90.00
#
_symmetry.space_group_name_H-M   'P 1'
#
loop_
_entity.id
_entity.type
_entity.pdbx_description
1 polymer ?
#
loop_
_entity_poly.entity_id
_entity_poly.type
_entity_poly.pdbx_seq_one_letter_code
_entity_poly.pdbx_strand_id
1 'polypeptide(L)' 'MKLPDVERAIISSFSFDDRQVYIGFDYSMFSDNTALAFVFPYLDNNDKPRWFIYQHSFIPWQKAGSIEAKEKQDGIIIGT' A
#
# COMPACT_ATOMS: atom_id res chain seq x y z
N MET A 1 13.41 -10.72 8.02
CA MET A 1 13.28 -10.31 6.61
C MET A 1 14.48 -9.45 6.28
N LYS A 2 15.27 -9.76 5.25
CA LYS A 2 16.45 -8.96 4.89
C LYS A 2 16.09 -8.03 3.71
N LEU A 3 16.68 -6.84 3.66
CA LEU A 3 16.43 -5.86 2.58
C LEU A 3 16.53 -6.47 1.16
N PRO A 4 17.54 -7.31 0.84
CA PRO A 4 17.65 -7.91 -0.49
C PRO A 4 16.50 -8.87 -0.85
N ASP A 5 15.79 -9.40 0.14
CA ASP A 5 14.61 -10.24 -0.12
C ASP A 5 13.43 -9.38 -0.59
N VAL A 6 13.33 -8.16 -0.08
CA VAL A 6 12.28 -7.18 -0.44
C VAL A 6 12.53 -6.64 -1.84
N GLU A 7 13.76 -6.20 -2.11
CA GLU A 7 14.14 -5.61 -3.40
C GLU A 7 13.94 -6.60 -4.55
N ARG A 8 14.25 -7.89 -4.32
CA ARG A 8 14.02 -8.96 -5.32
C ARG A 8 12.54 -9.27 -5.55
N ALA A 9 11.65 -8.87 -4.65
CA ALA A 9 10.22 -9.08 -4.80
C ALA A 9 9.53 -7.94 -5.57
N ILE A 10 10.25 -6.85 -5.88
CA ILE A 10 9.71 -5.72 -6.63
C ILE A 10 9.57 -6.10 -8.11
N ILE A 11 8.37 -5.98 -8.64
CA ILE A 11 8.08 -6.22 -10.07
C ILE A 11 7.76 -4.86 -10.71
N SER A 12 8.41 -4.56 -11.83
CA SER A 12 8.31 -3.26 -12.51
C SER A 12 6.99 -3.06 -13.27
N SER A 13 6.34 -4.15 -13.69
CA SER A 13 5.07 -4.12 -14.41
C SER A 13 4.24 -5.36 -14.14
N PHE A 14 2.93 -5.17 -14.04
CA PHE A 14 1.95 -6.23 -13.88
C PHE A 14 0.67 -5.80 -14.63
N SER A 15 0.12 -6.68 -15.45
CA SER A 15 -1.15 -6.43 -16.15
C SER A 15 -2.30 -6.76 -15.20
N PHE A 16 -3.21 -5.80 -14.98
CA PHE A 16 -4.31 -5.92 -14.03
C PHE A 16 -5.63 -6.38 -14.66
N ASP A 17 -5.79 -6.16 -15.97
CA ASP A 17 -7.05 -6.31 -16.67
C ASP A 17 -7.58 -7.75 -16.62
N ASP A 18 -8.90 -7.88 -16.44
CA ASP A 18 -9.64 -9.16 -16.41
C ASP A 18 -9.13 -10.21 -15.39
N ARG A 19 -8.50 -9.76 -14.30
CA ARG A 19 -8.02 -10.64 -13.22
C ARG A 19 -8.95 -10.65 -12.02
N GLN A 20 -9.02 -11.81 -11.36
CA GLN A 20 -9.57 -11.90 -10.01
C GLN A 20 -8.66 -11.15 -9.04
N VAL A 21 -9.27 -10.40 -8.12
CA VAL A 21 -8.56 -9.59 -7.14
C VAL A 21 -9.24 -9.69 -5.79
N TYR A 22 -8.43 -9.81 -4.74
CA TYR A 22 -8.87 -9.60 -3.36
C TYR A 22 -8.52 -8.17 -2.96
N ILE A 23 -9.49 -7.45 -2.39
CA ILE A 23 -9.29 -6.06 -1.95
C ILE A 23 -9.26 -6.05 -0.42
N GLY A 24 -8.12 -5.62 0.12
CA GLY A 24 -7.92 -5.39 1.54
C GLY A 24 -8.01 -3.91 1.86
N PHE A 25 -8.73 -3.56 2.92
CA PHE A 25 -8.79 -2.20 3.44
C PHE A 25 -8.29 -2.21 4.89
N ASP A 26 -7.15 -1.57 5.10
CA ASP A 26 -6.58 -1.37 6.43
C ASP A 26 -7.10 -0.04 6.99
N TYR A 27 -8.10 -0.16 7.88
CA TYR A 27 -8.68 0.97 8.57
C TYR A 27 -7.98 1.19 9.91
N SER A 28 -6.77 1.73 9.84
CA SER A 28 -6.05 2.15 11.02
C SER A 28 -6.82 3.27 11.73
N MET A 29 -7.18 3.04 12.99
CA MET A 29 -8.08 3.90 13.74
C MET A 29 -7.45 5.27 14.00
N PHE A 30 -8.03 6.31 13.40
CA PHE A 30 -7.99 7.73 13.76
C PHE A 30 -6.64 8.47 13.78
N SER A 31 -5.47 7.84 13.91
CA SER A 31 -4.17 8.53 13.98
C SER A 31 -3.18 8.20 12.87
N ASP A 32 -3.37 7.10 12.14
CA ASP A 32 -2.32 6.49 11.30
C ASP A 32 -2.68 6.41 9.80
N ASN A 33 -1.71 5.96 9.00
CA ASN A 33 -1.86 5.74 7.56
C ASN A 33 -2.94 4.67 7.31
N THR A 34 -4.03 5.04 6.65
CA THR A 34 -4.99 4.10 6.08
C THR A 34 -4.39 3.49 4.83
N ALA A 35 -4.63 2.21 4.55
CA ALA A 35 -4.14 1.59 3.34
C ALA A 35 -5.23 0.83 2.57
N LEU A 36 -5.11 0.88 1.24
CA LEU A 36 -5.86 0.05 0.32
C LEU A 36 -4.88 -0.89 -0.40
N ALA A 37 -5.17 -2.18 -0.41
CA ALA A 37 -4.36 -3.20 -1.06
C ALA A 37 -5.19 -4.02 -2.04
N PHE A 38 -4.61 -4.29 -3.21
CA PHE A 38 -5.12 -5.17 -4.24
C PHE A 38 -4.19 -6.37 -4.34
N VAL A 39 -4.72 -7.56 -4.15
CA VAL A 39 -3.95 -8.82 -4.13
C VAL A 39 -4.43 -9.72 -5.27
N PHE A 40 -3.57 -9.91 -6.26
CA PHE A 40 -3.85 -10.67 -7.46
C PHE A 40 -3.15 -12.04 -7.40
N PRO A 41 -3.89 -13.17 -7.34
CA PRO A 41 -3.29 -14.47 -7.57
C PRO A 41 -2.84 -14.59 -9.03
N TYR A 42 -1.68 -15.20 -9.26
CA TYR A 42 -1.21 -15.55 -10.60
C TYR A 42 -0.31 -16.77 -10.58
N LEU A 43 -0.04 -17.36 -11.75
CA LEU A 43 0.97 -18.39 -11.93
C LEU A 43 2.23 -17.77 -12.51
N ASP A 44 3.39 -18.06 -11.94
CA ASP A 44 4.67 -17.66 -12.54
C ASP A 44 5.02 -18.51 -13.76
N ASN A 45 6.15 -18.20 -14.42
CA ASN A 45 6.60 -18.90 -15.63
C ASN A 45 6.86 -20.40 -15.44
N ASN A 46 6.86 -20.90 -14.20
CA ASN A 46 7.03 -22.32 -13.87
C ASN A 46 5.73 -22.92 -13.30
N ASP A 47 4.58 -22.33 -13.59
CA ASP A 47 3.25 -22.72 -13.10
C ASP A 47 3.13 -22.71 -11.57
N LYS A 48 3.97 -21.95 -10.86
CA LYS A 48 3.90 -21.86 -9.40
C LYS A 48 2.93 -20.75 -8.99
N PRO A 49 2.01 -21.02 -8.04
CA PRO A 49 1.14 -19.99 -7.47
C PRO A 49 1.92 -18.86 -6.80
N ARG A 50 1.58 -17.63 -7.15
CA ARG A 50 2.16 -16.39 -6.64
C ARG A 50 1.07 -15.35 -6.38
N TRP A 51 1.45 -14.30 -5.67
CA TRP A 51 0.61 -13.17 -5.34
C TRP A 51 1.32 -11.88 -5.76
N PHE A 52 0.64 -11.06 -6.56
CA PHE A 52 1.05 -9.70 -6.81
C PHE A 52 0.26 -8.78 -5.90
N ILE A 53 0.97 -7.90 -5.18
CA ILE A 53 0.36 -6.98 -4.23
C ILE A 53 0.61 -5.56 -4.73
N TYR A 54 -0.46 -4.84 -5.00
CA TYR A 54 -0.41 -3.40 -5.26
C TYR A 54 -1.08 -2.68 -4.10
N GLN A 55 -0.35 -1.79 -3.43
CA GLN A 55 -0.78 -1.20 -2.17
C GLN A 55 -0.52 0.31 -2.18
N HIS A 56 -1.48 1.06 -1.67
CA HIS A 56 -1.37 2.50 -1.48
C HIS A 56 -1.72 2.86 -0.03
N SER A 57 -0.86 3.63 0.62
CA SER A 57 -1.09 4.18 1.95
C SER A 57 -1.39 5.67 1.83
N PHE A 58 -2.39 6.14 2.55
CA PHE A 58 -2.77 7.54 2.57
C PHE A 58 -3.28 7.96 3.95
N ILE A 59 -3.25 9.26 4.21
CA ILE A 59 -3.82 9.83 5.43
C ILE A 59 -5.21 10.39 5.08
N PRO A 60 -6.30 9.94 5.74
CA PRO A 60 -7.62 10.49 5.50
C PRO A 60 -7.78 11.87 6.13
N TRP A 61 -7.53 12.93 5.35
CA TRP A 61 -7.56 14.34 5.78
C TRP A 61 -8.86 14.79 6.42
N GLN A 62 -10.01 14.26 5.96
CA GLN A 62 -11.32 14.58 6.54
C GLN A 62 -11.45 14.18 8.01
N LYS A 63 -10.64 13.23 8.50
CA LYS A 63 -10.63 12.82 9.91
C LYS A 63 -9.54 13.50 10.73
N ALA A 64 -8.49 14.02 10.10
CA ALA A 64 -7.38 14.72 10.77
C ALA A 64 -7.65 16.23 10.98
N GLY A 65 -8.71 16.78 10.36
CA GLY A 65 -9.12 18.18 10.52
C GLY A 65 -8.42 19.13 9.55
N SER A 66 -7.08 19.18 9.58
CA SER A 66 -6.26 19.95 8.64
C SER A 66 -4.87 19.32 8.46
N ILE A 67 -4.12 19.75 7.43
CA ILE A 67 -2.76 19.22 7.19
C ILE A 67 -1.79 19.66 8.29
N GLU A 68 -1.94 20.88 8.78
CA GLU A 68 -1.09 21.46 9.83
C GLU A 68 -1.28 20.74 11.18
N ALA A 69 -2.51 20.30 11.47
CA ALA A 69 -2.81 19.50 12.65
C ALA A 69 -2.11 18.13 12.59
N LYS A 70 -2.12 17.50 11.42
CA LYS A 70 -1.48 16.21 11.17
C LYS A 70 0.05 16.32 11.18
N GLU A 71 0.61 17.35 10.55
CA GLU A 71 2.04 17.68 10.60
C GLU A 71 2.56 17.83 12.02
N LYS A 72 1.82 18.59 12.86
CA LYS A 72 2.14 18.75 14.28
C LYS A 72 2.07 17.43 15.05
N GLN A 73 1.13 16.55 14.72
CA GLN A 73 1.00 15.23 15.35
C GLN A 73 2.11 14.27 14.91
N ASP A 74 2.48 14.28 13.63
CA ASP A 74 3.50 13.40 13.05
C ASP A 74 4.93 13.91 13.29
N GLY A 75 5.10 15.15 13.77
CA GLY A 75 6.39 15.77 14.04
C GLY A 75 7.16 16.15 12.77
N ILE A 76 6.46 16.30 11.64
CA ILE A 76 7.04 16.60 10.33
C ILE A 76 6.57 18.01 9.94
N ILE A 77 7.50 18.86 9.50
CA ILE A 77 7.19 20.18 8.92
C ILE A 77 7.41 20.07 7.42
N ILE A 78 6.35 20.22 6.63
CA ILE A 78 6.47 20.33 5.17
C ILE A 78 6.48 21.83 4.84
N GLY A 79 7.68 22.41 4.83
CA GLY A 79 7.88 23.84 4.59
C GLY A 79 7.34 24.29 3.22
N THR A 80 6.69 25.46 3.20
CA THR A 80 6.37 26.23 1.99
C THR A 80 7.49 27.23 1.70
#